data_AF-A0A1S3K5X3-F1
#
_entry.id   AF-A0A1S3K5X3-F1
#
_cell.length_a   1.000
_cell.length_b   1.000
_cell.length_c   1.000
_cell.angle_alpha   90.00
_cell.angle_beta   90.00
_cell.angle_gamma   90.00
#
_symmetry.space_group_name_H-M   'P 1'
#
loop_
_entity.id
_entity.type
_entity.pdbx_description
1 polymer ?
#
loop_
_entity_poly.entity_id
_entity_poly.type
_entity_poly.pdbx_seq_one_letter_code
_entity_poly.pdbx_strand_id
1 'polypeptide(L)'
;MERPSTKHLIKAFESGGAQGKKLHVLIVYAHQEPKSFNGALKDVAVEVLRELGHTVEISDLYAQNFNPLCTRNDIKGELLNPNHFKYCQETQNAYKNGTLSEDIVSEQEKLNRADLVIFQFPIYWMSFPAILKGWFDRVFTLGYAFTYEAMCDEGLLKGKRAMLSFTTGGRETAFTTTGIMGDMEVMLWPIQFGVLHFCGLEVLAPNIVSPDYLDQSQREALLQEWATRLRHINQEKPLDFLHLDCFSASKGFQLSDEFLQSKRATGDVAPTVGQHMGKRFAVGSMIPQRLNTKD
;
A
#
# COMPACT_ATOMS: atom_id res chain seq x y z
N MET A 1 -5.54 -25.00 -10.40
CA MET A 1 -4.56 -25.57 -9.45
C MET A 1 -5.11 -25.35 -8.04
N GLU A 2 -5.19 -26.38 -7.19
CA GLU A 2 -5.85 -26.28 -5.87
C GLU A 2 -5.07 -25.39 -4.88
N ARG A 3 -5.76 -24.89 -3.84
CA ARG A 3 -5.20 -24.01 -2.81
C ARG A 3 -4.26 -24.80 -1.88
N PRO A 4 -3.05 -24.31 -1.56
CA PRO A 4 -2.20 -24.90 -0.53
C PRO A 4 -2.84 -24.90 0.85
N SER A 5 -2.68 -25.99 1.61
CA SER A 5 -3.13 -26.08 3.00
C SER A 5 -2.26 -25.18 3.89
N THR A 6 -2.88 -24.22 4.59
CA THR A 6 -2.17 -23.34 5.53
C THR A 6 -1.93 -24.01 6.89
N LYS A 7 -2.67 -25.08 7.20
CA LYS A 7 -2.72 -25.72 8.55
C LYS A 7 -1.38 -26.29 9.04
N HIS A 8 -0.43 -26.59 8.16
CA HIS A 8 0.86 -27.19 8.53
C HIS A 8 2.04 -26.23 8.42
N LEU A 9 1.83 -25.03 7.87
CA LEU A 9 2.91 -24.06 7.68
C LEU A 9 3.39 -23.48 9.02
N ILE A 10 2.59 -23.63 10.07
CA ILE A 10 2.87 -23.11 11.41
C ILE A 10 3.41 -24.27 12.25
N LYS A 11 4.72 -24.52 12.16
CA LYS A 11 5.44 -25.27 13.22
C LYS A 11 5.95 -24.29 14.26
N ALA A 12 5.67 -24.63 15.51
CA ALA A 12 5.95 -23.85 16.71
C ALA A 12 7.40 -23.31 16.73
N PHE A 13 7.51 -21.98 16.76
CA PHE A 13 8.69 -21.31 17.26
C PHE A 13 8.43 -21.00 18.73
N GLU A 14 9.38 -21.33 19.60
CA GLU A 14 9.26 -21.08 21.04
C GLU A 14 9.13 -19.58 21.30
N SER A 15 8.13 -19.24 22.12
CA SER A 15 7.84 -17.91 22.61
C SER A 15 9.01 -17.39 23.45
N GLY A 16 10.01 -16.82 22.78
CA GLY A 16 11.25 -16.34 23.39
C GLY A 16 11.77 -15.09 22.70
N GLY A 17 10.93 -14.06 22.53
CA GLY A 17 11.34 -12.78 21.96
C GLY A 17 10.45 -11.65 22.46
N ALA A 18 11.05 -10.54 22.90
CA ALA A 18 10.39 -9.37 23.47
C ALA A 18 9.14 -8.98 22.65
N GLN A 19 7.98 -8.96 23.31
CA GLN A 19 6.70 -8.73 22.66
C GLN A 19 6.65 -7.28 22.16
N GLY A 20 6.84 -7.10 20.85
CA GLY A 20 6.78 -5.79 20.19
C GLY A 20 5.41 -5.12 20.34
N LYS A 21 5.30 -3.85 19.95
CA LYS A 21 4.04 -3.07 20.01
C LYS A 21 2.89 -3.88 19.40
N LYS A 22 1.78 -4.01 20.13
CA LYS A 22 0.55 -4.60 19.59
C LYS A 22 -0.07 -3.63 18.56
N LEU A 23 -0.30 -4.12 17.35
CA LEU A 23 -0.90 -3.36 16.26
C LEU A 23 -2.39 -3.73 16.08
N HIS A 24 -3.19 -2.74 15.68
CA HIS A 24 -4.42 -2.95 14.94
C HIS A 24 -4.11 -2.98 13.43
N VAL A 25 -4.37 -4.11 12.78
CA VAL A 25 -4.11 -4.31 11.35
C VAL A 25 -5.42 -4.32 10.59
N LEU A 26 -5.51 -3.49 9.54
CA LEU A 26 -6.55 -3.56 8.53
C LEU A 26 -6.00 -4.26 7.28
N ILE A 27 -6.67 -5.33 6.83
CA ILE A 27 -6.37 -5.96 5.54
C ILE A 27 -7.46 -5.58 4.55
N VAL A 28 -7.12 -4.78 3.54
CA VAL A 28 -7.99 -4.48 2.41
C VAL A 28 -7.72 -5.51 1.32
N TYR A 29 -8.69 -6.41 1.09
CA TYR A 29 -8.56 -7.56 0.22
C TYR A 29 -9.42 -7.39 -1.04
N ALA A 30 -8.79 -7.51 -2.20
CA ALA A 30 -9.42 -7.30 -3.50
C ALA A 30 -9.22 -8.51 -4.42
N HIS A 31 -9.92 -9.62 -4.14
CA HIS A 31 -9.99 -10.75 -5.06
C HIS A 31 -11.33 -11.49 -4.91
N GLN A 32 -11.96 -11.84 -6.02
CA GLN A 32 -13.30 -12.43 -6.09
C GLN A 32 -13.38 -13.90 -5.64
N GLU A 33 -12.28 -14.64 -5.78
CA GLU A 33 -12.20 -16.07 -5.42
C GLU A 33 -11.44 -16.27 -4.09
N PRO A 34 -12.12 -16.65 -2.99
CA PRO A 34 -11.49 -16.90 -1.69
C PRO A 34 -10.46 -18.04 -1.67
N LYS A 35 -10.55 -18.99 -2.61
CA LYS A 35 -9.58 -20.09 -2.77
C LYS A 35 -8.36 -19.72 -3.63
N SER A 36 -8.28 -18.47 -4.11
CA SER A 36 -7.13 -17.97 -4.86
C SER A 36 -5.85 -17.94 -4.02
N PHE A 37 -4.70 -17.80 -4.67
CA PHE A 37 -3.43 -17.57 -3.97
C PHE A 37 -3.44 -16.24 -3.19
N ASN A 38 -4.14 -15.21 -3.69
CA ASN A 38 -4.40 -13.97 -2.93
C ASN A 38 -5.19 -14.25 -1.64
N GLY A 39 -6.20 -15.12 -1.70
CA GLY A 39 -6.95 -15.56 -0.52
C GLY A 39 -6.06 -16.29 0.49
N ALA A 40 -5.14 -17.13 0.01
CA ALA A 40 -4.16 -17.81 0.86
C ALA A 40 -3.18 -16.83 1.54
N LEU A 41 -2.64 -15.84 0.83
CA LEU A 41 -1.77 -14.81 1.40
C LEU A 41 -2.50 -13.98 2.48
N LYS A 42 -3.76 -13.61 2.22
CA LYS A 42 -4.63 -12.93 3.20
C LYS A 42 -4.86 -13.80 4.44
N ASP A 43 -5.20 -15.08 4.26
CA ASP A 43 -5.45 -15.98 5.39
C ASP A 43 -4.19 -16.21 6.24
N VAL A 44 -3.02 -16.41 5.61
CA VAL A 44 -1.73 -16.49 6.33
C VAL A 44 -1.46 -15.20 7.11
N ALA A 45 -1.74 -14.03 6.53
CA ALA A 45 -1.57 -12.77 7.23
C ALA A 45 -2.46 -12.67 8.48
N VAL A 46 -3.74 -13.03 8.35
CA VAL A 46 -4.69 -13.04 9.47
C VAL A 46 -4.22 -13.98 10.58
N GLU A 47 -3.84 -15.21 10.23
CA GLU A 47 -3.40 -16.24 11.18
C GLU A 47 -2.16 -15.79 11.94
N VAL A 48 -1.08 -15.43 11.23
CA VAL A 48 0.21 -15.05 11.84
C VAL A 48 0.09 -13.79 12.68
N LEU A 49 -0.58 -12.75 12.18
CA LEU A 49 -0.69 -11.50 12.93
C LEU A 49 -1.51 -11.68 14.22
N ARG A 50 -2.57 -12.50 14.20
CA ARG A 50 -3.34 -12.83 15.41
C ARG A 50 -2.55 -13.68 16.39
N GLU A 51 -1.74 -14.62 15.90
CA GLU A 51 -0.83 -15.43 16.72
C GLU A 51 0.18 -14.55 17.49
N LEU A 52 0.68 -13.49 16.85
CA LEU A 52 1.57 -12.50 17.47
C LEU A 52 0.86 -11.56 18.47
N GLY A 53 -0.45 -11.73 18.65
CA GLY A 53 -1.27 -10.94 19.56
C GLY A 53 -1.79 -9.63 18.96
N HIS A 54 -1.59 -9.36 17.67
CA HIS A 54 -2.22 -8.24 16.97
C HIS A 54 -3.73 -8.49 16.76
N THR A 55 -4.49 -7.42 16.58
CA THR A 55 -5.89 -7.49 16.17
C THR A 55 -5.99 -7.25 14.67
N VAL A 56 -6.86 -8.00 13.99
CA VAL A 56 -6.98 -7.94 12.52
C VAL A 56 -8.44 -7.76 12.12
N GLU A 57 -8.72 -6.65 11.43
CA GLU A 57 -9.96 -6.36 10.71
C GLU A 57 -9.75 -6.54 9.20
N ILE A 58 -10.79 -6.95 8.47
CA ILE A 58 -10.72 -7.22 7.03
C ILE A 58 -11.79 -6.39 6.31
N SER A 59 -11.38 -5.73 5.23
CA SER A 59 -12.27 -5.21 4.20
C SER A 59 -12.14 -6.06 2.94
N ASP A 60 -12.97 -7.09 2.84
CA ASP A 60 -13.09 -7.93 1.65
C ASP A 60 -14.02 -7.22 0.66
N LEU A 61 -13.43 -6.51 -0.29
CA LEU A 61 -14.18 -5.60 -1.17
C LEU A 61 -15.20 -6.34 -2.04
N TYR A 62 -14.88 -7.56 -2.45
CA TYR A 62 -15.79 -8.38 -3.25
C TYR A 62 -16.92 -8.95 -2.39
N ALA A 63 -16.61 -9.48 -1.20
CA ALA A 63 -17.65 -9.98 -0.29
C ALA A 63 -18.58 -8.87 0.22
N GLN A 64 -18.08 -7.64 0.36
CA GLN A 64 -18.86 -6.47 0.71
C GLN A 64 -19.72 -5.93 -0.44
N ASN A 65 -19.51 -6.39 -1.68
CA ASN A 65 -20.03 -5.75 -2.89
C ASN A 65 -19.71 -4.24 -2.91
N PHE A 66 -18.47 -3.87 -2.54
CA PHE A 66 -18.06 -2.48 -2.43
C PHE A 66 -18.27 -1.76 -3.77
N ASN A 67 -19.05 -0.68 -3.77
CA ASN A 67 -19.26 0.13 -4.97
C ASN A 67 -17.98 0.94 -5.29
N PRO A 68 -17.31 0.71 -6.42
CA PRO A 68 -16.08 1.43 -6.73
C PRO A 68 -16.30 2.77 -7.44
N LEU A 69 -17.54 3.15 -7.74
CA LEU A 69 -17.85 4.31 -8.55
C LEU A 69 -18.03 5.56 -7.67
N CYS A 70 -17.21 6.57 -7.91
CA CYS A 70 -17.38 7.91 -7.34
C CYS A 70 -18.59 8.61 -7.96
N THR A 71 -19.64 8.83 -7.18
CA THR A 71 -20.89 9.41 -7.66
C THR A 71 -21.52 10.36 -6.65
N ARG A 72 -22.58 11.07 -7.06
CA ARG A 72 -23.38 11.91 -6.15
C ARG A 72 -23.98 11.11 -4.98
N ASN A 73 -24.15 9.80 -5.12
CA ASN A 73 -24.71 8.93 -4.09
C ASN A 73 -23.78 8.73 -2.89
N ASP A 74 -22.52 9.16 -3.00
CA ASP A 74 -21.56 9.16 -1.89
C ASP A 74 -21.87 10.25 -0.84
N ILE A 75 -22.88 11.09 -1.11
CA ILE A 75 -23.30 12.21 -0.27
C ILE A 75 -24.78 12.03 0.07
N LYS A 76 -25.07 11.89 1.35
CA LYS A 76 -26.43 11.75 1.91
C LYS A 76 -27.10 13.09 2.21
N GLY A 77 -26.34 14.18 2.24
CA GLY A 77 -26.82 15.54 2.53
C GLY A 77 -27.01 16.41 1.29
N GLU A 78 -27.26 17.70 1.52
CA GLU A 78 -27.32 18.68 0.43
C GLU A 78 -25.96 18.87 -0.25
N LEU A 79 -25.99 18.93 -1.58
CA LEU A 79 -24.81 19.24 -2.39
C LEU A 79 -24.50 20.74 -2.30
N LEU A 80 -23.21 21.09 -2.26
CA LEU A 80 -22.73 22.46 -2.26
C LEU A 80 -23.05 23.16 -3.59
N ASN A 81 -22.90 22.47 -4.72
CA ASN A 81 -23.22 23.00 -6.05
C ASN A 81 -23.88 21.91 -6.94
N PRO A 82 -25.19 21.66 -6.78
CA PRO A 82 -25.87 20.58 -7.50
C PRO A 82 -25.84 20.72 -9.03
N ASN A 83 -25.78 21.96 -9.54
CA ASN A 83 -25.75 22.25 -10.97
C ASN A 83 -24.35 22.13 -11.59
N HIS A 84 -23.30 22.15 -10.77
CA HIS A 84 -21.90 22.01 -11.20
C HIS A 84 -21.11 21.15 -10.20
N PHE A 85 -21.47 19.88 -10.16
CA PHE A 85 -20.93 18.91 -9.21
C PHE A 85 -19.44 18.66 -9.45
N LYS A 86 -18.64 18.91 -8.40
CA LYS A 86 -17.21 18.60 -8.37
C LYS A 86 -16.94 17.65 -7.23
N TYR A 87 -16.76 16.37 -7.57
CA TYR A 87 -16.69 15.27 -6.60
C TYR A 87 -15.78 15.57 -5.40
N CYS A 88 -14.54 16.02 -5.63
CA CYS A 88 -13.56 16.31 -4.57
C CYS A 88 -14.04 17.39 -3.58
N GLN A 89 -14.65 18.48 -4.07
CA GLN A 89 -15.14 19.57 -3.22
C GLN A 89 -16.42 19.18 -2.47
N GLU A 90 -17.28 18.44 -3.16
CA GLU A 90 -18.56 17.96 -2.64
C GLU A 90 -18.36 16.93 -1.53
N THR A 91 -17.46 15.96 -1.73
CA THR A 91 -17.13 14.97 -0.70
C THR A 91 -16.30 15.55 0.44
N GLN A 92 -15.45 16.57 0.19
CA GLN A 92 -14.82 17.33 1.28
C GLN A 92 -15.88 18.02 2.16
N ASN A 93 -16.89 18.66 1.56
CA ASN A 93 -17.98 19.28 2.30
C ASN A 93 -18.79 18.22 3.06
N ALA A 94 -19.10 17.08 2.41
CA ALA A 94 -19.83 15.99 3.04
C ALA A 94 -19.06 15.38 4.22
N TYR A 95 -17.73 15.22 4.11
CA TYR A 95 -16.88 14.77 5.21
C TYR A 95 -16.97 15.73 6.41
N LYS A 96 -16.80 17.04 6.17
CA LYS A 96 -16.86 18.07 7.22
C LYS A 96 -18.21 18.10 7.95
N ASN A 97 -19.30 17.80 7.24
CA ASN A 97 -20.66 17.83 7.77
C ASN A 97 -21.17 16.46 8.24
N GLY A 98 -20.36 15.39 8.15
CA GLY A 98 -20.77 14.04 8.53
C GLY A 98 -21.88 13.46 7.63
N THR A 99 -21.93 13.84 6.35
CA THR A 99 -22.96 13.42 5.39
C THR A 99 -22.43 12.54 4.26
N LEU A 100 -21.25 11.95 4.42
CA LEU A 100 -20.76 10.90 3.52
C LEU A 100 -21.64 9.63 3.62
N SER A 101 -21.61 8.81 2.57
CA SER A 101 -22.26 7.50 2.59
C SER A 101 -21.67 6.58 3.67
N GLU A 102 -22.50 5.74 4.27
CA GLU A 102 -22.14 4.89 5.41
C GLU A 102 -21.02 3.91 5.11
N ASP A 103 -20.97 3.41 3.87
CA ASP A 103 -19.91 2.51 3.43
C ASP A 103 -18.55 3.19 3.39
N ILE A 104 -18.48 4.47 2.96
CA ILE A 104 -17.25 5.27 3.03
C ILE A 104 -16.85 5.51 4.48
N VAL A 105 -17.80 5.96 5.32
CA VAL A 105 -17.53 6.25 6.74
C VAL A 105 -17.03 5.00 7.47
N SER A 106 -17.65 3.84 7.25
CA SER A 106 -17.22 2.56 7.82
C SER A 106 -15.76 2.22 7.46
N GLU A 107 -15.34 2.45 6.21
CA GLU A 107 -13.94 2.18 5.80
C GLU A 107 -12.97 3.20 6.40
N GLN A 108 -13.34 4.48 6.50
CA GLN A 108 -12.55 5.51 7.19
C GLN A 108 -12.39 5.19 8.68
N GLU A 109 -13.42 4.68 9.34
CA GLU A 109 -13.34 4.27 10.74
C GLU A 109 -12.38 3.10 10.96
N LYS A 110 -12.35 2.12 10.05
CA LYS A 110 -11.36 1.02 10.08
C LYS A 110 -9.95 1.55 9.94
N LEU A 111 -9.73 2.47 8.99
CA LEU A 111 -8.45 3.14 8.81
C LEU A 111 -8.03 3.93 10.06
N ASN A 112 -8.97 4.62 10.71
CA ASN A 112 -8.71 5.37 11.94
C ASN A 112 -8.20 4.46 13.07
N ARG A 113 -8.77 3.26 13.20
CA ARG A 113 -8.32 2.26 14.18
C ARG A 113 -6.98 1.59 13.82
N ALA A 114 -6.64 1.51 12.54
CA ALA A 114 -5.46 0.78 12.09
C ALA A 114 -4.14 1.50 12.41
N ASP A 115 -3.16 0.75 12.93
CA ASP A 115 -1.74 1.12 12.95
C ASP A 115 -1.04 0.69 11.65
N LEU A 116 -1.49 -0.41 11.03
CA LEU A 116 -0.95 -0.98 9.80
C LEU A 116 -2.08 -1.34 8.83
N VAL A 117 -1.93 -0.96 7.57
CA VAL A 117 -2.84 -1.33 6.48
C VAL A 117 -2.11 -2.22 5.47
N ILE A 118 -2.65 -3.41 5.22
CA ILE A 118 -2.12 -4.33 4.19
C ILE A 118 -3.13 -4.38 3.05
N PHE A 119 -2.69 -4.01 1.85
CA PHE A 119 -3.48 -4.12 0.63
C PHE A 119 -3.13 -5.44 -0.07
N GLN A 120 -4.05 -6.42 -0.06
CA GLN A 120 -3.87 -7.71 -0.71
C GLN A 120 -4.65 -7.80 -2.03
N PHE A 121 -3.95 -7.91 -3.16
CA PHE A 121 -4.60 -7.89 -4.48
C PHE A 121 -3.75 -8.55 -5.58
N PRO A 122 -4.35 -9.03 -6.68
CA PRO A 122 -3.60 -9.32 -7.90
C PRO A 122 -3.29 -8.01 -8.64
N ILE A 123 -2.07 -7.83 -9.15
CA ILE A 123 -1.78 -6.66 -9.99
C ILE A 123 -2.49 -6.81 -11.33
N TYR A 124 -3.34 -5.85 -11.70
CA TYR A 124 -4.06 -5.82 -12.97
C TYR A 124 -3.61 -4.60 -13.76
N TRP A 125 -3.13 -4.82 -14.99
CA TRP A 125 -2.64 -3.76 -15.87
C TRP A 125 -1.62 -2.82 -15.19
N MET A 126 -0.67 -3.41 -14.46
CA MET A 126 0.36 -2.70 -13.68
C MET A 126 -0.20 -1.71 -12.65
N SER A 127 -1.42 -1.98 -12.17
CA SER A 127 -2.09 -1.17 -11.15
C SER A 127 -3.00 -2.04 -10.28
N PHE A 128 -3.84 -1.38 -9.49
CA PHE A 128 -4.85 -2.01 -8.67
C PHE A 128 -5.97 -2.66 -9.51
N PRO A 129 -6.64 -3.71 -9.01
CA PRO A 129 -7.96 -4.06 -9.48
C PRO A 129 -8.89 -2.84 -9.38
N ALA A 130 -9.80 -2.69 -10.36
CA ALA A 130 -10.68 -1.52 -10.41
C ALA A 130 -11.48 -1.29 -9.11
N ILE A 131 -11.88 -2.38 -8.42
CA ILE A 131 -12.59 -2.28 -7.15
C ILE A 131 -11.73 -1.66 -6.04
N LEU A 132 -10.43 -1.98 -5.99
CA LEU A 132 -9.50 -1.40 -5.04
C LEU A 132 -9.14 0.04 -5.41
N LYS A 133 -8.98 0.35 -6.71
CA LYS A 133 -8.81 1.74 -7.16
C LYS A 133 -10.01 2.60 -6.76
N GLY A 134 -11.23 2.11 -6.95
CA GLY A 134 -12.45 2.79 -6.53
C GLY A 134 -12.58 2.93 -5.02
N TRP A 135 -12.07 1.95 -4.25
CA TRP A 135 -11.96 2.09 -2.79
C TRP A 135 -11.07 3.26 -2.39
N PHE A 136 -9.89 3.41 -3.00
CA PHE A 136 -9.06 4.60 -2.77
C PHE A 136 -9.80 5.88 -3.17
N ASP A 137 -10.40 5.91 -4.37
CA ASP A 137 -11.05 7.12 -4.89
C ASP A 137 -12.24 7.61 -4.04
N ARG A 138 -12.94 6.68 -3.37
CA ARG A 138 -14.07 7.01 -2.48
C ARG A 138 -13.63 7.27 -1.03
N VAL A 139 -12.73 6.44 -0.49
CA VAL A 139 -12.36 6.47 0.94
C VAL A 139 -11.31 7.55 1.25
N PHE A 140 -10.36 7.80 0.35
CA PHE A 140 -9.30 8.80 0.55
C PHE A 140 -9.80 10.20 0.18
N THR A 141 -10.80 10.67 0.92
CA THR A 141 -11.47 11.96 0.72
C THR A 141 -10.56 13.14 1.11
N LEU A 142 -10.66 14.25 0.37
CA LEU A 142 -10.04 15.52 0.74
C LEU A 142 -10.58 16.00 2.11
N GLY A 143 -9.67 16.35 3.02
CA GLY A 143 -9.98 16.68 4.42
C GLY A 143 -9.96 15.47 5.37
N TYR A 144 -10.03 14.24 4.85
CA TYR A 144 -9.84 13.01 5.61
C TYR A 144 -8.41 12.46 5.46
N ALA A 145 -8.01 12.14 4.22
CA ALA A 145 -6.71 11.49 3.95
C ALA A 145 -5.59 12.48 3.63
N PHE A 146 -5.93 13.63 3.04
CA PHE A 146 -4.97 14.67 2.68
C PHE A 146 -5.65 16.06 2.64
N THR A 147 -4.84 17.12 2.58
CA THR A 147 -5.26 18.48 2.20
C THR A 147 -4.26 19.07 1.21
N TYR A 148 -4.52 20.26 0.66
CA TYR A 148 -3.54 20.92 -0.22
C TYR A 148 -2.35 21.49 0.57
N GLU A 149 -2.54 21.73 1.86
CA GLU A 149 -1.55 22.23 2.79
C GLU A 149 -0.77 21.10 3.48
N ALA A 150 -1.37 19.90 3.59
CA ALA A 150 -0.84 18.75 4.30
C ALA A 150 -0.86 17.52 3.37
N MET A 151 0.28 17.25 2.75
CA MET A 151 0.55 16.17 1.78
C MET A 151 1.92 15.52 2.06
N CYS A 152 2.19 14.39 1.41
CA CYS A 152 3.40 13.61 1.64
C CYS A 152 3.52 13.25 3.13
N ASP A 153 4.69 13.44 3.73
CA ASP A 153 4.97 13.22 5.17
C ASP A 153 4.07 14.03 6.12
N GLU A 154 3.42 15.11 5.64
CA GLU A 154 2.44 15.87 6.41
C GLU A 154 0.97 15.45 6.16
N GLY A 155 0.74 14.45 5.32
CA GLY A 155 -0.60 13.93 5.03
C GLY A 155 -1.36 13.45 6.27
N LEU A 156 -2.70 13.41 6.17
CA LEU A 156 -3.56 13.23 7.35
C LEU A 156 -3.63 11.79 7.87
N LEU A 157 -3.09 10.82 7.12
CA LEU A 157 -2.93 9.43 7.57
C LEU A 157 -1.55 9.16 8.19
N LYS A 158 -0.76 10.20 8.49
CA LYS A 158 0.54 10.06 9.15
C LYS A 158 0.48 9.35 10.50
N GLY A 159 1.57 8.64 10.82
CA GLY A 159 1.65 7.76 11.98
C GLY A 159 1.03 6.36 11.78
N LYS A 160 0.52 6.08 10.56
CA LYS A 160 0.06 4.75 10.15
C LYS A 160 1.00 4.19 9.09
N ARG A 161 1.21 2.87 9.13
CA ARG A 161 2.05 2.14 8.19
C ARG A 161 1.19 1.48 7.11
N ALA A 162 1.71 1.34 5.89
CA ALA A 162 1.01 0.69 4.81
C ALA A 162 1.91 -0.26 4.02
N MET A 163 1.39 -1.40 3.57
CA MET A 163 2.13 -2.37 2.76
C MET A 163 1.27 -2.86 1.60
N LEU A 164 1.86 -2.89 0.41
CA LEU A 164 1.28 -3.59 -0.73
C LEU A 164 1.70 -5.06 -0.67
N SER A 165 0.74 -5.98 -0.72
CA SER A 165 0.99 -7.41 -0.91
C SER A 165 0.24 -7.86 -2.16
N PHE A 166 0.97 -8.18 -3.23
CA PHE A 166 0.31 -8.48 -4.50
C PHE A 166 0.93 -9.62 -5.27
N THR A 167 0.09 -10.26 -6.09
CA THR A 167 0.52 -11.30 -6.99
C THR A 167 0.69 -10.77 -8.41
N THR A 168 1.72 -11.23 -9.12
CA THR A 168 1.95 -10.95 -10.54
C THR A 168 1.74 -12.21 -11.39
N GLY A 169 1.30 -12.01 -12.63
CA GLY A 169 1.29 -13.07 -13.64
C GLY A 169 2.66 -13.28 -14.27
N GLY A 170 3.53 -12.27 -14.33
CA GLY A 170 4.89 -12.37 -14.90
C GLY A 170 5.94 -12.84 -13.88
N ARG A 171 7.02 -13.46 -14.36
CA ARG A 171 8.20 -13.83 -13.54
C ARG A 171 8.94 -12.57 -13.07
N GLU A 172 9.65 -12.67 -11.95
CA GLU A 172 10.50 -11.58 -11.43
C GLU A 172 11.48 -11.03 -12.49
N THR A 173 12.09 -11.91 -13.29
CA THR A 173 13.01 -11.51 -14.37
C THR A 173 12.38 -10.63 -15.46
N ALA A 174 11.05 -10.61 -15.59
CA ALA A 174 10.38 -9.72 -16.53
C ALA A 174 10.37 -8.27 -16.04
N PHE A 175 10.55 -8.04 -14.73
CA PHE A 175 10.42 -6.74 -14.07
C PHE A 175 11.75 -6.15 -13.58
N THR A 176 12.86 -6.57 -14.18
CA THR A 176 14.19 -6.00 -13.93
C THR A 176 14.44 -4.82 -14.87
N THR A 177 15.55 -4.10 -14.67
CA THR A 177 16.00 -3.00 -15.54
C THR A 177 16.27 -3.42 -16.99
N THR A 178 16.38 -4.73 -17.26
CA THR A 178 16.55 -5.31 -18.60
C THR A 178 15.40 -6.23 -19.01
N GLY A 179 14.40 -6.39 -18.14
CA GLY A 179 13.23 -7.22 -18.39
C GLY A 179 12.26 -6.55 -19.36
N ILE A 180 11.44 -7.35 -20.03
CA ILE A 180 10.49 -6.86 -21.05
C ILE A 180 9.45 -5.88 -20.50
N MET A 181 9.09 -6.01 -19.22
CA MET A 181 8.18 -5.09 -18.56
C MET A 181 8.92 -3.83 -18.08
N GLY A 182 10.22 -3.94 -17.80
CA GLY A 182 11.02 -2.88 -17.20
C GLY A 182 10.99 -2.91 -15.67
N ASP A 183 11.68 -1.95 -15.06
CA ASP A 183 11.92 -1.90 -13.62
C ASP A 183 10.63 -1.74 -12.79
N MET A 184 10.36 -2.70 -11.90
CA MET A 184 9.20 -2.67 -10.99
C MET A 184 9.18 -1.42 -10.09
N GLU A 185 10.35 -0.88 -9.70
CA GLU A 185 10.38 0.32 -8.85
C GLU A 185 9.73 1.53 -9.53
N VAL A 186 9.89 1.64 -10.86
CA VAL A 186 9.23 2.67 -11.67
C VAL A 186 7.71 2.48 -11.69
N MET A 187 7.27 1.23 -11.80
CA MET A 187 5.83 0.91 -11.87
C MET A 187 5.12 1.13 -10.54
N LEU A 188 5.81 0.91 -9.42
CA LEU A 188 5.21 1.08 -8.09
C LEU A 188 5.25 2.52 -7.58
N TRP A 189 6.09 3.38 -8.15
CA TRP A 189 6.19 4.78 -7.73
C TRP A 189 4.83 5.51 -7.69
N PRO A 190 3.98 5.49 -8.73
CA PRO A 190 2.68 6.18 -8.70
C PRO A 190 1.76 5.70 -7.57
N ILE A 191 1.93 4.46 -7.12
CA ILE A 191 1.11 3.86 -6.08
C ILE A 191 1.69 4.17 -4.70
N GLN A 192 2.95 3.78 -4.47
CA GLN A 192 3.60 3.93 -3.17
C GLN A 192 3.80 5.41 -2.82
N PHE A 193 4.32 6.22 -3.74
CA PHE A 193 4.45 7.66 -3.53
C PHE A 193 3.11 8.37 -3.73
N GLY A 194 2.51 8.21 -4.92
CA GLY A 194 1.38 9.06 -5.35
C GLY A 194 0.05 8.80 -4.64
N VAL A 195 -0.16 7.60 -4.09
CA VAL A 195 -1.40 7.27 -3.35
C VAL A 195 -1.13 7.16 -1.86
N LEU A 196 -0.15 6.34 -1.45
CA LEU A 196 0.05 6.04 -0.03
C LEU A 196 0.82 7.14 0.69
N HIS A 197 2.07 7.40 0.27
CA HIS A 197 2.92 8.39 0.92
C HIS A 197 2.34 9.80 0.80
N PHE A 198 1.71 10.14 -0.33
CA PHE A 198 1.00 11.41 -0.51
C PHE A 198 -0.02 11.69 0.61
N CYS A 199 -0.64 10.65 1.16
CA CYS A 199 -1.59 10.75 2.28
C CYS A 199 -0.94 10.66 3.66
N GLY A 200 0.39 10.62 3.78
CA GLY A 200 1.12 10.53 5.06
C GLY A 200 1.47 9.12 5.50
N LEU A 201 1.09 8.07 4.74
CA LEU A 201 1.38 6.70 5.16
C LEU A 201 2.89 6.41 5.12
N GLU A 202 3.37 5.77 6.17
CA GLU A 202 4.71 5.16 6.23
C GLU A 202 4.70 3.86 5.41
N VAL A 203 5.16 3.93 4.16
CA VAL A 203 5.05 2.81 3.22
C VAL A 203 6.16 1.79 3.48
N LEU A 204 5.79 0.54 3.73
CA LEU A 204 6.72 -0.58 3.82
C LEU A 204 7.04 -1.15 2.43
N ALA A 205 8.15 -1.88 2.34
CA ALA A 205 8.50 -2.63 1.16
C ALA A 205 7.32 -3.52 0.70
N PRO A 206 7.06 -3.68 -0.60
CA PRO A 206 5.97 -4.52 -1.06
C PRO A 206 6.28 -6.01 -0.84
N ASN A 207 5.24 -6.84 -0.71
CA ASN A 207 5.33 -8.29 -0.84
C ASN A 207 4.88 -8.65 -2.27
N ILE A 208 5.81 -9.08 -3.12
CA ILE A 208 5.56 -9.37 -4.54
C ILE A 208 5.74 -10.85 -4.79
N VAL A 209 4.70 -11.51 -5.32
CA VAL A 209 4.69 -12.97 -5.50
C VAL A 209 4.19 -13.35 -6.90
N SER A 210 4.84 -14.30 -7.57
CA SER A 210 4.46 -14.76 -8.92
C SER A 210 4.09 -16.26 -8.91
N PRO A 211 2.87 -16.64 -8.45
CA PRO A 211 2.55 -18.03 -8.14
C PRO A 211 2.22 -18.90 -9.37
N ASP A 212 1.92 -18.30 -10.53
CA ASP A 212 1.26 -18.99 -11.65
C ASP A 212 2.11 -20.04 -12.35
N TYR A 213 3.44 -19.92 -12.29
CA TYR A 213 4.39 -20.86 -12.91
C TYR A 213 5.01 -21.85 -11.94
N LEU A 214 4.56 -21.85 -10.68
CA LEU A 214 5.18 -22.58 -9.60
C LEU A 214 4.39 -23.85 -9.26
N ASP A 215 5.10 -24.87 -8.84
CA ASP A 215 4.48 -26.09 -8.32
C ASP A 215 3.92 -25.90 -6.90
N GLN A 216 3.29 -26.94 -6.36
CA GLN A 216 2.71 -26.91 -5.01
C GLN A 216 3.72 -26.53 -3.92
N SER A 217 4.91 -27.15 -3.94
CA SER A 217 5.95 -26.98 -2.92
C SER A 217 6.51 -25.56 -2.94
N GLN A 218 6.76 -25.03 -4.14
CA GLN A 218 7.22 -23.65 -4.34
C GLN A 218 6.17 -22.63 -3.88
N ARG A 219 4.89 -22.87 -4.15
CA ARG A 219 3.79 -22.01 -3.67
C ARG A 219 3.65 -22.04 -2.15
N GLU A 220 3.88 -23.19 -1.52
CA GLU A 220 3.93 -23.31 -0.06
C GLU A 220 5.12 -22.56 0.53
N ALA A 221 6.30 -22.61 -0.11
CA ALA A 221 7.48 -21.86 0.30
C ALA A 221 7.21 -20.33 0.28
N LEU A 222 6.53 -19.81 -0.74
CA LEU A 222 6.13 -18.40 -0.79
C LEU A 222 5.20 -17.99 0.38
N LEU A 223 4.27 -18.87 0.76
CA LEU A 223 3.41 -18.62 1.94
C LEU A 223 4.23 -18.62 3.24
N GLN A 224 5.30 -19.43 3.31
CA GLN A 224 6.20 -19.46 4.47
C GLN A 224 7.11 -18.25 4.56
N GLU A 225 7.63 -17.77 3.43
CA GLU A 225 8.37 -16.51 3.36
C GLU A 225 7.50 -15.35 3.87
N TRP A 226 6.23 -15.33 3.42
CA TRP A 226 5.27 -14.33 3.87
C TRP A 226 4.99 -14.40 5.37
N ALA A 227 4.73 -15.60 5.90
CA ALA A 227 4.55 -15.82 7.32
C ALA A 227 5.78 -15.40 8.14
N THR A 228 6.98 -15.71 7.65
CA THR A 228 8.25 -15.34 8.31
C THR A 228 8.40 -13.84 8.38
N ARG A 229 8.18 -13.15 7.27
CA ARG A 229 8.24 -11.68 7.22
C ARG A 229 7.28 -11.02 8.21
N LEU A 230 6.02 -11.48 8.25
CA LEU A 230 5.00 -10.91 9.14
C LEU A 230 5.36 -11.02 10.63
N ARG A 231 6.14 -12.03 11.03
CA ARG A 231 6.65 -12.16 12.42
C ARG A 231 7.60 -11.03 12.81
N HIS A 232 8.20 -10.36 11.83
CA HIS A 232 9.12 -9.25 12.04
C HIS A 232 8.52 -7.89 11.64
N ILE A 233 7.20 -7.82 11.39
CA ILE A 233 6.56 -6.61 10.82
C ILE A 233 6.77 -5.35 11.67
N ASN A 234 6.86 -5.49 12.99
CA ASN A 234 7.14 -4.39 13.92
C ASN A 234 8.54 -3.78 13.79
N GLN A 235 9.48 -4.51 13.18
CA GLN A 235 10.88 -4.13 13.04
C GLN A 235 11.18 -3.53 11.66
N GLU A 236 10.28 -3.72 10.69
CA GLU A 236 10.49 -3.23 9.33
C GLU A 236 10.55 -1.69 9.29
N LYS A 237 11.57 -1.16 8.61
CA LYS A 237 11.67 0.27 8.34
C LYS A 237 10.83 0.62 7.10
N PRO A 238 10.11 1.74 7.10
CA PRO A 238 9.48 2.27 5.90
C PRO A 238 10.52 2.58 4.81
N LEU A 239 10.04 2.63 3.57
CA LEU A 239 10.76 3.17 2.42
C LEU A 239 11.04 4.65 2.64
N ASP A 240 12.15 5.11 2.09
CA ASP A 240 12.61 6.49 2.22
C ASP A 240 12.07 7.34 1.06
N PHE A 241 11.39 8.43 1.38
CA PHE A 241 10.88 9.42 0.43
C PHE A 241 11.38 10.80 0.82
N LEU A 242 11.47 11.71 -0.15
CA LEU A 242 11.80 13.10 0.17
C LEU A 242 10.67 13.74 0.96
N HIS A 243 11.04 14.31 2.11
CA HIS A 243 10.18 15.13 2.94
C HIS A 243 9.72 16.39 2.18
N LEU A 244 8.56 16.93 2.57
CA LEU A 244 7.95 18.09 1.93
C LEU A 244 8.86 19.35 2.03
N ASP A 245 9.70 19.44 3.05
CA ASP A 245 10.69 20.51 3.25
C ASP A 245 11.79 20.55 2.16
N CYS A 246 11.97 19.46 1.41
CA CYS A 246 12.86 19.40 0.26
C CYS A 246 12.29 20.19 -0.94
N PHE A 247 11.03 20.64 -0.87
CA PHE A 247 10.32 21.35 -1.92
C PHE A 247 9.96 22.78 -1.52
N SER A 248 9.94 23.67 -2.50
CA SER A 248 9.60 25.08 -2.30
C SER A 248 8.21 25.40 -2.83
N ALA A 249 7.29 25.77 -1.92
CA ALA A 249 5.95 26.24 -2.28
C ALA A 249 5.99 27.48 -3.19
N SER A 250 6.95 28.41 -2.97
CA SER A 250 7.10 29.61 -3.81
C SER A 250 7.60 29.31 -5.22
N LYS A 251 8.18 28.13 -5.45
CA LYS A 251 8.56 27.60 -6.78
C LYS A 251 7.52 26.64 -7.35
N GLY A 252 6.30 26.62 -6.81
CA GLY A 252 5.24 25.72 -7.25
C GLY A 252 5.55 24.24 -6.93
N PHE A 253 6.09 23.98 -5.74
CA PHE A 253 6.44 22.64 -5.24
C PHE A 253 7.55 21.92 -6.05
N GLN A 254 8.48 22.68 -6.62
CA GLN A 254 9.73 22.13 -7.15
C GLN A 254 10.77 21.95 -6.03
N LEU A 255 11.78 21.10 -6.25
CA LEU A 255 12.90 20.93 -5.33
C LEU A 255 13.54 22.28 -4.96
N SER A 256 13.81 22.47 -3.67
CA SER A 256 14.39 23.69 -3.13
C SER A 256 15.83 23.87 -3.62
N ASP A 257 16.28 25.13 -3.72
CA ASP A 257 17.65 25.41 -4.15
C ASP A 257 18.68 24.88 -3.15
N GLU A 258 18.33 24.87 -1.85
CA GLU A 258 19.13 24.28 -0.78
C GLU A 258 19.30 22.76 -0.97
N PHE A 259 18.20 22.04 -1.23
CA PHE A 259 18.27 20.61 -1.50
C PHE A 259 19.08 20.31 -2.77
N LEU A 260 18.82 21.06 -3.85
CA LEU A 260 19.59 20.91 -5.08
C LEU A 260 21.08 21.15 -4.87
N GLN A 261 21.46 22.16 -4.07
CA GLN A 261 22.85 22.44 -3.73
C GLN A 261 23.47 21.29 -2.91
N SER A 262 22.75 20.74 -1.93
CA SER A 262 23.22 19.61 -1.12
C SER A 262 23.48 18.36 -1.98
N LYS A 263 22.74 18.20 -3.10
CA LYS A 263 22.89 17.09 -4.05
C LYS A 263 23.84 17.35 -5.22
N ARG A 264 24.42 18.55 -5.37
CA ARG A 264 25.44 18.84 -6.40
C ARG A 264 26.73 18.03 -6.19
N ALA A 265 27.04 17.66 -4.94
CA ALA A 265 28.21 16.85 -4.59
C ALA A 265 27.92 15.34 -4.54
N THR A 266 26.65 14.93 -4.50
CA THR A 266 26.27 13.51 -4.34
C THR A 266 26.07 12.85 -5.70
N GLY A 267 27.14 12.27 -6.24
CA GLY A 267 27.18 11.21 -7.26
C GLY A 267 26.18 11.25 -8.43
N ASP A 268 26.12 10.12 -9.14
CA ASP A 268 25.22 9.89 -10.30
C ASP A 268 23.95 9.11 -9.91
N VAL A 269 23.60 9.10 -8.62
CA VAL A 269 22.43 8.40 -8.08
C VAL A 269 21.34 9.41 -7.73
N ALA A 270 20.14 9.10 -8.21
CA ALA A 270 18.91 9.83 -7.95
C ALA A 270 18.49 9.72 -6.47
N PRO A 271 17.89 10.78 -5.90
CA PRO A 271 17.36 10.73 -4.54
C PRO A 271 16.17 9.78 -4.41
N THR A 272 15.31 9.71 -5.44
CA THR A 272 14.17 8.79 -5.51
C THR A 272 13.87 8.47 -6.98
N VAL A 273 12.98 7.50 -7.23
CA VAL A 273 12.51 7.17 -8.58
C VAL A 273 11.82 8.38 -9.25
N GLY A 274 10.93 9.08 -8.55
CA GLY A 274 10.18 10.21 -9.14
C GLY A 274 10.96 11.53 -9.21
N GLN A 275 11.91 11.75 -8.30
CA GLN A 275 12.79 12.92 -8.31
C GLN A 275 14.17 12.57 -8.85
N HIS A 276 14.22 11.87 -9.99
CA HIS A 276 15.47 11.32 -10.50
C HIS A 276 16.47 12.33 -11.06
N MET A 277 16.03 13.53 -11.44
CA MET A 277 16.91 14.63 -11.89
C MET A 277 17.85 14.25 -13.06
N GLY A 278 17.43 13.29 -13.91
CA GLY A 278 18.26 12.74 -14.99
C GLY A 278 19.40 11.81 -14.55
N LYS A 279 19.49 11.49 -13.26
CA LYS A 279 20.48 10.57 -12.67
C LYS A 279 19.98 9.11 -12.67
N ARG A 280 20.85 8.16 -12.35
CA ARG A 280 20.52 6.74 -12.24
C ARG A 280 19.68 6.45 -11.00
N PHE A 281 18.74 5.52 -11.08
CA PHE A 281 17.96 5.12 -9.90
C PHE A 281 18.82 4.42 -8.85
N ALA A 282 18.50 4.66 -7.59
CA ALA A 282 19.04 3.87 -6.49
C ALA A 282 18.38 2.49 -6.52
N VAL A 283 19.12 1.45 -6.91
CA VAL A 283 18.62 0.08 -6.95
C VAL A 283 18.24 -0.36 -5.54
N GLY A 284 17.03 -0.90 -5.39
CA GLY A 284 16.48 -1.38 -4.12
C GLY A 284 15.79 -0.31 -3.29
N SER A 285 15.55 0.89 -3.83
CA SER A 285 15.00 2.02 -3.08
C SER A 285 13.53 1.83 -2.70
N MET A 286 12.75 1.19 -3.58
CA MET A 286 11.32 0.94 -3.36
C MET A 286 11.01 -0.54 -3.09
N ILE A 287 11.94 -1.42 -3.48
CA ILE A 287 11.85 -2.87 -3.31
C ILE A 287 13.22 -3.33 -2.82
N PRO A 288 13.45 -3.36 -1.50
CA PRO A 288 14.71 -3.86 -0.97
C PRO A 288 14.99 -5.23 -1.57
N GLN A 289 16.20 -5.42 -2.11
CA GLN A 289 16.62 -6.73 -2.60
C GLN A 289 16.39 -7.73 -1.48
N ARG A 290 15.74 -8.87 -1.80
CA ARG A 290 15.55 -9.95 -0.83
C ARG A 290 16.93 -10.26 -0.26
N LEU A 291 17.12 -10.03 1.04
CA LEU A 291 18.36 -10.36 1.73
C LEU A 291 18.65 -11.85 1.48
N ASN A 292 19.68 -12.13 0.69
CA ASN A 292 20.21 -13.45 0.32
C ASN A 292 19.29 -14.38 -0.50
N THR A 293 19.51 -14.43 -1.81
CA THR A 293 19.83 -15.73 -2.43
C THR A 293 21.33 -15.74 -2.68
N LYS A 294 22.02 -16.61 -1.95
CA LYS A 294 23.44 -16.93 -2.08
C LYS A 294 23.83 -17.11 -3.56
N ASP A 295 24.89 -16.43 -3.96
CA ASP A 295 25.98 -17.06 -4.71
C ASP A 295 27.19 -17.17 -3.77
#